data_AF-Q6BXQ9-F1
#
_entry.id   AF-Q6BXQ9-F1
#
_cell.length_a   1.000
_cell.length_b   1.000
_cell.length_c   1.000
_cell.angle_alpha   90.00
_cell.angle_beta   90.00
_cell.angle_gamma   90.00
#
_symmetry.space_group_name_H-M   'P 1'
#
loop_
_entity.id
_entity.type
_entity.pdbx_description
1 polymer ?
#
loop_
_entity_poly.entity_id
_entity_poly.type
_entity_poly.pdbx_seq_one_letter_code
_entity_poly.pdbx_strand_id
1 'polypeptide(L)'
;MVSIEIVPRSKGLKSLSTDELEVDSTVEQLLILISKTQNISKDRIRLTMKDAAGKQVPLDANKTFGGNGISKSTNSLTLYTKDLGPQIAWRTVFIIEYFGPLLVHPLFYLFSSIYGQGSFTHTHTQFVAYVLVLLHFLKREYETVFVHKFSNATMPVFNILKNSSHYWILSGFNLSFFIYGPPTDGSSSLRKFLFHVNDFPAYVNYMLAGLWLFAELSNFATHLNLASLRSSSNTRNYVIPYGYGFDWVSCPNYFFESLSWLFYALLVGNWSSWVFLAVATGQMWLWAVKKHKRYLKTFGDDYKKLKRNVYVPFLA
;
A
#
# COMPACT_ATOMS: atom_id res chain seq x y z
N MET A 1 -0.69 41.13 -2.63
CA MET A 1 0.54 40.60 -2.00
C MET A 1 0.34 40.46 -0.50
N VAL A 2 0.76 39.33 0.07
CA VAL A 2 0.64 38.99 1.51
C VAL A 2 2.05 38.93 2.09
N SER A 3 2.28 39.53 3.25
CA SER A 3 3.57 39.37 3.93
C SER A 3 3.63 38.04 4.67
N ILE A 4 4.47 37.12 4.19
CA ILE A 4 4.58 35.77 4.74
C ILE A 4 5.87 35.67 5.56
N GLU A 5 5.71 35.44 6.86
CA GLU A 5 6.82 35.14 7.77
C GLU A 5 6.90 33.62 7.98
N ILE A 6 8.09 33.05 7.79
CA ILE A 6 8.33 31.62 7.87
C ILE A 6 9.24 31.33 9.06
N VAL A 7 8.69 30.67 10.07
CA VAL A 7 9.36 30.35 11.33
C VAL A 7 9.82 28.88 11.32
N PRO A 8 11.13 28.60 11.45
CA PRO A 8 11.63 27.23 11.42
C PRO A 8 11.31 26.49 12.71
N ARG A 9 10.93 25.22 12.59
CA ARG A 9 10.75 24.28 13.70
C ARG A 9 11.85 23.23 13.81
N SER A 10 12.67 23.11 12.77
CA SER A 10 13.81 22.18 12.72
C SER A 10 15.10 22.99 12.80
N LYS A 11 16.07 22.53 13.60
CA LYS A 11 17.35 23.23 13.83
C LYS A 11 18.13 23.57 12.55
N GLY A 12 17.96 22.79 11.48
CA GLY A 12 18.65 22.99 10.19
C GLY A 12 17.95 23.95 9.22
N LEU A 13 16.76 24.47 9.55
CA LEU A 13 16.04 25.43 8.71
C LEU A 13 16.21 26.85 9.27
N LYS A 14 16.34 27.84 8.39
CA LYS A 14 16.40 29.26 8.78
C LYS A 14 15.04 29.92 8.61
N SER A 15 14.82 31.03 9.32
CA SER A 15 13.67 31.90 9.07
C SER A 15 13.77 32.55 7.70
N LEU A 16 12.62 32.84 7.11
CA LEU A 16 12.50 33.51 5.81
C LEU A 16 11.28 34.43 5.85
N SER A 17 11.34 35.57 5.19
CA SER A 17 10.19 36.42 4.89
C SER A 17 10.06 36.62 3.40
N THR A 18 8.83 36.69 2.89
CA THR A 18 8.56 36.98 1.47
C THR A 18 7.20 37.65 1.32
N ASP A 19 7.14 38.63 0.42
CA ASP A 19 5.90 39.32 0.05
C ASP A 19 5.51 39.02 -1.41
N GLU A 20 6.21 38.07 -2.07
CA GLU A 20 6.10 37.77 -3.50
C GLU A 20 4.84 36.99 -3.89
N LEU A 21 4.06 36.53 -2.91
CA LEU A 21 2.91 35.65 -3.13
C LEU A 21 1.60 36.31 -2.71
N GLU A 22 0.52 35.83 -3.31
CA GLU A 22 -0.84 36.26 -3.01
C GLU A 22 -1.64 35.14 -2.35
N VAL A 23 -2.80 35.44 -1.75
CA VAL A 23 -3.65 34.40 -1.12
C VAL A 23 -4.12 33.35 -2.14
N ASP A 24 -4.25 33.76 -3.40
CA ASP A 24 -4.62 32.88 -4.52
C ASP A 24 -3.42 32.10 -5.10
N SER A 25 -2.19 32.36 -4.63
CA SER A 25 -1.02 31.53 -4.92
C SER A 25 -1.13 30.16 -4.25
N THR A 26 -0.56 29.14 -4.89
CA THR A 26 -0.51 27.78 -4.34
C THR A 26 0.52 27.65 -3.24
N VAL A 27 0.26 26.80 -2.25
CA VAL A 27 1.25 26.51 -1.20
C VAL A 27 2.51 25.86 -1.79
N GLU A 28 2.41 25.13 -2.90
CA GLU A 28 3.54 24.56 -3.62
C GLU A 28 4.54 25.62 -4.11
N GLN A 29 4.08 26.79 -4.57
CA GLN A 29 4.97 27.87 -5.00
C GLN A 29 5.88 28.33 -3.85
N LEU A 30 5.33 28.44 -2.63
CA LEU A 30 6.13 28.76 -1.45
C LEU A 30 7.10 27.65 -1.07
N LEU A 31 6.69 26.37 -1.20
CA LEU A 31 7.59 25.24 -0.95
C LEU A 31 8.78 25.23 -1.93
N ILE A 32 8.55 25.58 -3.20
CA ILE A 32 9.61 25.71 -4.22
C ILE A 32 10.56 26.84 -3.84
N LEU A 33 10.04 27.99 -3.40
CA LEU A 33 10.85 29.12 -2.95
C LEU A 33 11.75 28.71 -1.76
N ILE A 34 11.17 28.13 -0.70
CA ILE A 34 11.93 27.68 0.46
C ILE A 34 12.96 26.62 0.06
N SER A 35 12.57 25.68 -0.81
CA SER A 35 13.46 24.62 -1.31
C SER A 35 14.71 25.19 -1.98
N LYS A 36 14.53 26.21 -2.85
CA LYS A 36 15.64 26.88 -3.53
C LYS A 36 16.52 27.65 -2.53
N THR A 37 15.91 28.45 -1.66
CA THR A 37 16.66 29.32 -0.73
C THR A 37 17.43 28.54 0.33
N GLN A 38 16.87 27.43 0.81
CA GLN A 38 17.48 26.61 1.87
C GLN A 38 18.26 25.40 1.32
N ASN A 39 18.34 25.24 0.00
CA ASN A 39 18.98 24.11 -0.68
C ASN A 39 18.54 22.73 -0.10
N ILE A 40 17.24 22.55 0.06
CA ILE A 40 16.63 21.32 0.57
C ILE A 40 15.49 20.90 -0.35
N SER A 41 15.31 19.61 -0.61
CA SER A 41 14.18 19.13 -1.42
C SER A 41 12.84 19.55 -0.83
N LYS A 42 11.93 20.07 -1.67
CA LYS A 42 10.56 20.45 -1.28
C LYS A 42 9.80 19.33 -0.57
N ASP A 43 10.07 18.07 -0.93
CA ASP A 43 9.37 16.91 -0.36
C ASP A 43 9.73 16.68 1.12
N ARG A 44 10.86 17.21 1.58
CA ARG A 44 11.27 17.18 2.99
C ARG A 44 10.60 18.28 3.82
N ILE A 45 10.01 19.28 3.18
CA ILE A 45 9.51 20.47 3.86
C ILE A 45 8.02 20.29 4.14
N ARG A 46 7.64 20.35 5.41
CA ARG A 46 6.23 20.46 5.81
C ARG A 46 5.94 21.87 6.27
N LEU A 47 5.00 22.53 5.59
CA LEU A 47 4.41 23.78 6.04
C LEU A 47 3.20 23.52 6.94
N THR A 48 3.16 24.19 8.09
CA THR A 48 2.04 24.16 9.01
C THR A 48 1.64 25.57 9.43
N MET A 49 0.36 25.76 9.74
CA MET A 49 -0.14 26.92 10.49
C MET A 49 -0.59 26.47 11.88
N LYS A 50 -0.71 27.40 12.83
CA LYS A 50 -1.35 27.10 14.11
C LYS A 50 -2.85 27.36 13.99
N ASP A 51 -3.67 26.44 14.51
CA ASP A 51 -5.09 26.70 14.72
C ASP A 51 -5.32 27.57 15.96
N ALA A 52 -6.59 27.90 16.24
CA ALA A 52 -6.98 28.71 17.41
C ALA A 52 -6.55 28.08 18.75
N ALA A 53 -6.34 26.76 18.80
CA ALA A 53 -5.85 26.05 19.98
C ALA A 53 -4.31 25.93 20.01
N GLY A 54 -3.60 26.57 19.07
CA GLY A 54 -2.14 26.53 18.95
C GLY A 54 -1.59 25.23 18.36
N LYS A 55 -2.45 24.31 17.90
CA LYS A 55 -2.04 23.04 17.32
C LYS A 55 -1.62 23.25 15.86
N GLN A 56 -0.56 22.54 15.48
CA GLN A 56 0.02 22.63 14.15
C GLN A 56 -0.82 21.85 13.13
N VAL A 57 -1.37 22.56 12.15
CA VAL A 57 -2.20 22.02 11.06
C VAL A 57 -1.39 22.08 9.75
N PRO A 58 -1.19 20.95 9.05
CA PRO A 58 -0.46 20.92 7.78
C PRO A 58 -1.26 21.57 6.66
N LEU A 59 -0.56 22.35 5.82
CA LEU A 59 -1.13 22.91 4.60
C LEU A 59 -1.07 21.90 3.45
N ASP A 60 -2.10 21.87 2.62
CA ASP A 60 -2.14 21.13 1.36
C ASP A 60 -1.44 21.94 0.27
N ALA A 61 -0.30 21.39 -0.22
CA ALA A 61 0.54 22.01 -1.24
C ALA A 61 -0.21 22.33 -2.55
N ASN A 62 -1.22 21.53 -2.89
CA ASN A 62 -1.93 21.66 -4.17
C ASN A 62 -3.07 22.69 -4.12
N LYS A 63 -3.38 23.19 -2.92
CA LYS A 63 -4.40 24.22 -2.73
C LYS A 63 -3.72 25.58 -2.62
N THR A 64 -4.49 26.62 -2.91
CA THR A 64 -4.10 28.00 -2.62
C THR A 64 -4.03 28.22 -1.11
N PHE A 65 -3.40 29.30 -0.66
CA PHE A 65 -3.49 29.69 0.74
C PHE A 65 -4.96 29.85 1.17
N GLY A 66 -5.78 30.47 0.32
CA GLY A 66 -7.23 30.54 0.49
C GLY A 66 -7.91 29.16 0.63
N GLY A 67 -7.55 28.20 -0.22
CA GLY A 67 -8.06 26.83 -0.15
C GLY A 67 -7.63 26.04 1.09
N ASN A 68 -6.63 26.55 1.83
CA ASN A 68 -6.21 26.05 3.13
C ASN A 68 -6.86 26.80 4.31
N GLY A 69 -7.83 27.69 4.05
CA GLY A 69 -8.57 28.42 5.07
C GLY A 69 -7.94 29.75 5.50
N ILE A 70 -6.97 30.27 4.75
CA ILE A 70 -6.39 31.60 5.01
C ILE A 70 -7.27 32.65 4.34
N SER A 71 -7.70 33.67 5.10
CA SER A 71 -8.60 34.72 4.59
C SER A 71 -7.93 35.56 3.50
N LYS A 72 -8.71 36.01 2.51
CA LYS A 72 -8.25 36.98 1.50
C LYS A 72 -7.89 38.34 2.10
N SER A 73 -8.43 38.69 3.27
CA SER A 73 -8.12 39.92 4.00
C SER A 73 -6.84 39.85 4.84
N THR A 74 -6.12 38.72 4.83
CA THR A 74 -4.90 38.54 5.61
C THR A 74 -3.74 39.29 4.98
N ASN A 75 -3.25 40.33 5.65
CA ASN A 75 -2.10 41.13 5.22
C ASN A 75 -0.75 40.57 5.70
N SER A 76 -0.74 39.87 6.85
CA SER A 76 0.44 39.19 7.39
C SER A 76 0.10 37.75 7.79
N LEU A 77 0.96 36.82 7.42
CA LEU A 77 0.77 35.38 7.62
C LEU A 77 2.04 34.75 8.18
N THR A 78 1.97 34.22 9.40
CA THR A 78 3.06 33.44 9.99
C THR A 78 2.85 31.95 9.74
N LEU A 79 3.77 31.34 9.00
CA LEU A 79 3.80 29.90 8.72
C LEU A 79 5.00 29.25 9.40
N TYR A 80 4.91 27.94 9.62
CA TYR A 80 5.97 27.16 10.25
C TYR A 80 6.50 26.10 9.31
N THR A 81 7.83 25.99 9.21
CA THR A 81 8.49 24.94 8.42
C THR A 81 9.07 23.86 9.30
N LYS A 82 8.88 22.60 8.91
CA LYS A 82 9.51 21.44 9.53
C LYS A 82 10.20 20.59 8.46
N ASP A 83 11.47 20.26 8.70
CA ASP A 83 12.18 19.24 7.93
C ASP A 83 11.76 17.85 8.42
N LEU A 84 11.24 17.04 7.51
CA LEU A 84 10.78 15.66 7.73
C LEU A 84 11.91 14.63 7.66
N GLY A 85 13.14 15.06 7.32
CA GLY A 85 14.28 14.18 7.06
C GLY A 85 14.21 13.54 5.67
N PRO A 86 15.12 12.61 5.34
CA PRO A 86 15.16 11.94 4.04
C PRO A 86 13.82 11.30 3.67
N GLN A 87 13.34 11.61 2.46
CA GLN A 87 12.07 11.11 1.93
C GLN A 87 12.31 10.23 0.71
N ILE A 88 11.39 9.29 0.47
CA ILE A 88 11.35 8.43 -0.71
C ILE A 88 9.94 8.44 -1.32
N ALA A 89 9.85 8.35 -2.64
CA ALA A 89 8.57 8.31 -3.35
C ALA A 89 7.78 7.04 -3.00
N TRP A 90 6.46 7.18 -2.81
CA TRP A 90 5.59 6.03 -2.50
C TRP A 90 5.67 4.92 -3.55
N ARG A 91 5.79 5.28 -4.83
CA ARG A 91 5.97 4.30 -5.92
C ARG A 91 7.20 3.43 -5.68
N THR A 92 8.34 4.05 -5.37
CA THR A 92 9.60 3.33 -5.10
C THR A 92 9.48 2.43 -3.86
N VAL A 93 8.75 2.89 -2.84
CA VAL A 93 8.48 2.09 -1.65
C VAL A 93 7.74 0.81 -2.00
N PHE A 94 6.63 0.90 -2.75
CA PHE A 94 5.86 -0.28 -3.17
C PHE A 94 6.66 -1.22 -4.07
N ILE A 95 7.50 -0.69 -4.97
CA ILE A 95 8.41 -1.51 -5.77
C ILE A 95 9.37 -2.30 -4.87
N ILE A 96 10.00 -1.65 -3.87
CA ILE A 96 10.89 -2.37 -2.95
C ILE A 96 10.13 -3.41 -2.12
N GLU A 97 8.91 -3.10 -1.69
CA GLU A 97 8.06 -4.01 -0.93
C GLU A 97 7.75 -5.30 -1.71
N TYR A 98 7.38 -5.19 -3.00
CA TYR A 98 6.97 -6.31 -3.85
C TYR A 98 8.14 -7.03 -4.55
N PHE A 99 9.27 -6.35 -4.74
CA PHE A 99 10.48 -6.95 -5.28
C PHE A 99 11.07 -8.03 -4.38
N GLY A 100 10.92 -7.91 -3.05
CA GLY A 100 11.41 -8.91 -2.10
C GLY A 100 10.93 -10.33 -2.39
N PRO A 101 9.61 -10.57 -2.38
CA PRO A 101 9.05 -11.87 -2.77
C PRO A 101 9.49 -12.34 -4.17
N LEU A 102 9.59 -11.44 -5.16
CA LEU A 102 10.08 -11.79 -6.51
C LEU A 102 11.52 -12.29 -6.53
N LEU A 103 12.35 -11.87 -5.58
CA LEU A 103 13.72 -12.36 -5.42
C LEU A 103 13.77 -13.65 -4.59
N VAL A 104 13.06 -13.66 -3.47
CA VAL A 104 13.16 -14.73 -2.47
C VAL A 104 12.51 -16.03 -2.95
N HIS A 105 11.37 -15.97 -3.65
CA HIS A 105 10.72 -17.19 -4.14
C HIS A 105 11.58 -17.99 -5.12
N PRO A 106 12.19 -17.38 -6.17
CA PRO A 106 13.10 -18.11 -7.05
C PRO A 106 14.33 -18.66 -6.32
N LEU A 107 14.85 -17.94 -5.33
CA LEU A 107 15.99 -18.40 -4.54
C LEU A 107 15.68 -19.73 -3.82
N PHE A 108 14.54 -19.84 -3.14
CA PHE A 108 14.16 -21.07 -2.44
C PHE A 108 13.66 -22.17 -3.37
N TYR A 109 13.03 -21.81 -4.49
CA TYR A 109 12.54 -22.78 -5.45
C TYR A 109 13.68 -23.42 -6.27
N LEU A 110 14.68 -22.65 -6.70
CA LEU A 110 15.73 -23.14 -7.60
C LEU A 110 16.94 -23.75 -6.89
N PHE A 111 17.21 -23.37 -5.64
CA PHE A 111 18.43 -23.78 -4.93
C PHE A 111 18.13 -24.75 -3.77
N SER A 112 17.98 -26.04 -4.10
CA SER A 112 17.71 -27.10 -3.11
C SER A 112 18.78 -27.22 -2.01
N SER A 113 20.01 -26.75 -2.29
CA SER A 113 21.13 -26.72 -1.33
C SER A 113 20.83 -25.91 -0.08
N ILE A 114 19.90 -24.95 -0.13
CA ILE A 114 19.48 -24.16 1.04
C ILE A 114 18.89 -25.06 2.14
N TYR A 115 18.32 -26.21 1.77
CA TYR A 115 17.76 -27.19 2.70
C TYR A 115 18.79 -28.22 3.20
N GLY A 116 20.07 -28.06 2.86
CA GLY A 116 21.13 -29.01 3.23
C GLY A 116 20.93 -30.41 2.63
N GLN A 117 20.21 -30.50 1.52
CA GLN A 117 19.89 -31.74 0.80
C GLN A 117 20.44 -31.67 -0.62
N GLY A 118 20.56 -32.82 -1.28
CA GLY A 118 20.88 -32.90 -2.71
C GLY A 118 19.76 -32.31 -3.59
N SER A 119 19.87 -32.50 -4.90
CA SER A 119 18.78 -32.16 -5.82
C SER A 119 17.53 -33.00 -5.51
N PHE A 120 16.37 -32.37 -5.40
CA PHE A 120 15.07 -33.03 -5.32
C PHE A 120 14.09 -32.40 -6.30
N THR A 121 13.04 -33.14 -6.64
CA THR A 121 12.01 -32.70 -7.58
C THR A 121 10.83 -32.11 -6.82
N HIS A 122 10.41 -30.91 -7.19
CA HIS A 122 9.18 -30.29 -6.67
C HIS A 122 7.93 -30.98 -7.23
N THR A 123 6.88 -31.06 -6.42
CA THR A 123 5.57 -31.55 -6.85
C THR A 123 4.92 -30.58 -7.83
N HIS A 124 3.91 -31.06 -8.57
CA HIS A 124 3.13 -30.20 -9.46
C HIS A 124 2.44 -29.07 -8.68
N THR A 125 1.98 -29.31 -7.45
CA THR A 125 1.40 -28.26 -6.59
C THR A 125 2.43 -27.19 -6.22
N GLN A 126 3.65 -27.58 -5.84
CA GLN A 126 4.72 -26.62 -5.53
C GLN A 126 5.07 -25.76 -6.75
N PHE A 127 5.13 -26.36 -7.94
CA PHE A 127 5.33 -25.63 -9.18
C PHE A 127 4.21 -24.62 -9.46
N VAL A 128 2.94 -25.04 -9.38
CA VAL A 128 1.80 -24.14 -9.59
C VAL A 128 1.82 -23.01 -8.56
N ALA A 129 2.04 -23.31 -7.28
CA ALA A 129 2.14 -22.31 -6.23
C ALA A 129 3.27 -21.30 -6.50
N TYR A 130 4.44 -21.76 -6.94
CA TYR A 130 5.53 -20.88 -7.36
C TYR A 130 5.13 -19.91 -8.48
N VAL A 131 4.48 -20.42 -9.52
CA VAL A 131 4.00 -19.58 -10.63
C VAL A 131 2.95 -18.56 -10.15
N LEU A 132 1.97 -18.98 -9.34
CA LEU A 132 0.91 -18.10 -8.86
C LEU A 132 1.46 -16.93 -8.02
N VAL A 133 2.37 -17.20 -7.09
CA VAL A 133 2.97 -16.14 -6.27
C VAL A 133 3.79 -15.17 -7.12
N LEU A 134 4.58 -15.65 -8.08
CA LEU A 134 5.32 -14.75 -8.95
C LEU A 134 4.39 -13.88 -9.78
N LEU A 135 3.32 -14.47 -10.34
CA LEU A 135 2.31 -13.71 -11.08
C LEU A 135 1.59 -12.68 -10.20
N HIS A 136 1.29 -13.01 -8.94
CA HIS A 136 0.77 -12.04 -7.97
C HIS A 136 1.68 -10.82 -7.88
N PHE A 137 2.95 -11.02 -7.52
CA PHE A 137 3.86 -9.89 -7.28
C PHE A 137 4.25 -9.16 -8.57
N LEU A 138 4.36 -9.84 -9.71
CA LEU A 138 4.54 -9.18 -11.01
C LEU A 138 3.35 -8.28 -11.35
N LYS A 139 2.12 -8.75 -11.10
CA LYS A 139 0.93 -7.90 -11.24
C LYS A 139 0.97 -6.71 -10.28
N ARG A 140 1.37 -6.89 -9.02
CA ARG A 140 1.49 -5.80 -8.03
C ARG A 140 2.54 -4.76 -8.44
N GLU A 141 3.66 -5.18 -9.02
CA GLU A 141 4.66 -4.28 -9.61
C GLU A 141 4.09 -3.50 -10.79
N TYR A 142 3.42 -4.20 -11.72
CA TYR A 142 2.75 -3.57 -12.86
C TYR A 142 1.72 -2.53 -12.40
N GLU A 143 0.86 -2.88 -11.45
CA GLU A 143 -0.13 -1.96 -10.89
C GLU A 143 0.54 -0.74 -10.24
N THR A 144 1.65 -0.95 -9.53
CA THR A 144 2.39 0.13 -8.86
C THR A 144 2.99 1.14 -9.84
N VAL A 145 3.50 0.66 -10.98
CA VAL A 145 4.11 1.52 -12.00
C VAL A 145 3.03 2.20 -12.86
N PHE A 146 2.03 1.45 -13.32
CA PHE A 146 1.14 1.87 -14.40
C PHE A 146 -0.30 2.22 -13.97
N VAL A 147 -0.78 1.72 -12.83
CA VAL A 147 -2.18 1.89 -12.41
C VAL A 147 -2.30 2.82 -11.20
N HIS A 148 -1.48 2.62 -10.17
CA HIS A 148 -1.58 3.35 -8.91
C HIS A 148 -1.20 4.83 -9.07
N LYS A 149 -2.14 5.70 -8.67
CA LYS A 149 -1.95 7.15 -8.55
C LYS A 149 -1.82 7.51 -7.08
N PHE A 150 -0.66 7.91 -6.60
CA PHE A 150 -0.43 8.22 -5.18
C PHE A 150 -0.85 9.65 -4.81
N SER A 151 -1.50 9.83 -3.66
CA SER A 151 -1.98 11.15 -3.19
C SER A 151 -0.91 11.92 -2.40
N ASN A 152 0.01 11.21 -1.75
CA ASN A 152 1.21 11.78 -1.14
C ASN A 152 2.39 11.48 -2.07
N ALA A 153 3.28 12.45 -2.26
CA ALA A 153 4.46 12.26 -3.10
C ALA A 153 5.42 11.26 -2.45
N THR A 154 5.66 11.40 -1.14
CA THR A 154 6.73 10.69 -0.45
C THR A 154 6.37 10.22 0.97
N MET A 155 7.26 9.43 1.56
CA MET A 155 7.28 9.07 2.98
C MET A 155 8.73 9.05 3.53
N PRO A 156 8.93 9.05 4.87
CA PRO A 156 10.25 8.92 5.47
C PRO A 156 10.95 7.59 5.11
N VAL A 157 12.21 7.66 4.70
CA VAL A 157 13.00 6.50 4.22
C VAL A 157 13.05 5.35 5.23
N PHE A 158 13.17 5.63 6.52
CA PHE A 158 13.26 4.60 7.56
C PHE A 158 12.01 3.71 7.66
N ASN A 159 10.87 4.17 7.14
CA ASN A 159 9.65 3.35 7.12
C ASN A 159 9.71 2.23 6.06
N ILE A 160 10.64 2.27 5.10
CA ILE A 160 10.80 1.22 4.08
C ILE A 160 11.00 -0.14 4.73
N LEU A 161 11.87 -0.21 5.75
CA LEU A 161 12.14 -1.45 6.47
C LEU A 161 10.86 -2.00 7.07
N LYS A 162 10.11 -1.17 7.80
CA LYS A 162 8.85 -1.59 8.43
C LYS A 162 7.82 -2.07 7.43
N ASN A 163 7.64 -1.37 6.31
CA ASN A 163 6.65 -1.78 5.32
C ASN A 163 7.09 -3.04 4.55
N SER A 164 8.37 -3.13 4.20
CA SER A 164 8.93 -4.24 3.42
C SER A 164 9.05 -5.51 4.26
N SER A 165 9.36 -5.42 5.55
CA SER A 165 9.51 -6.57 6.44
C SER A 165 8.29 -7.48 6.43
N HIS A 166 7.07 -6.94 6.33
CA HIS A 166 5.87 -7.76 6.25
C HIS A 166 5.88 -8.70 5.03
N TYR A 167 6.12 -8.15 3.84
CA TYR A 167 6.15 -8.92 2.60
C TYR A 167 7.39 -9.80 2.51
N TRP A 168 8.57 -9.28 2.84
CA TRP A 168 9.83 -9.99 2.71
C TRP A 168 9.92 -11.18 3.68
N ILE A 169 9.39 -11.04 4.90
CA ILE A 169 9.43 -12.11 5.90
C ILE A 169 8.26 -13.07 5.71
N LEU A 170 7.01 -12.57 5.71
CA LEU A 170 5.85 -13.46 5.74
C LEU A 170 5.52 -14.06 4.38
N SER A 171 5.61 -13.26 3.30
CA SER A 171 5.41 -13.77 1.95
C SER A 171 6.71 -14.35 1.40
N GLY A 172 7.77 -13.55 1.33
CA GLY A 172 9.07 -13.95 0.80
C GLY A 172 9.64 -15.16 1.53
N PHE A 173 10.17 -15.00 2.74
CA PHE A 173 10.85 -16.09 3.44
C PHE A 173 9.89 -17.21 3.88
N ASN A 174 8.84 -16.90 4.64
CA ASN A 174 7.98 -17.91 5.26
C ASN A 174 7.23 -18.77 4.22
N LEU A 175 6.63 -18.20 3.17
CA LEU A 175 5.99 -19.04 2.15
C LEU A 175 7.04 -19.83 1.38
N SER A 176 8.07 -19.18 0.85
CA SER A 176 9.03 -19.88 -0.01
C SER A 176 9.80 -20.98 0.72
N PHE A 177 10.26 -20.73 1.95
CA PHE A 177 11.01 -21.70 2.75
C PHE A 177 10.18 -22.96 3.04
N PHE A 178 8.96 -22.81 3.55
CA PHE A 178 8.16 -23.95 3.99
C PHE A 178 7.44 -24.65 2.84
N ILE A 179 7.12 -23.94 1.76
CA ILE A 179 6.38 -24.52 0.62
C ILE A 179 7.32 -25.24 -0.34
N TYR A 180 8.52 -24.73 -0.61
CA TYR A 180 9.45 -25.34 -1.59
C TYR A 180 10.43 -26.33 -0.97
N GLY A 181 10.19 -26.71 0.29
CA GLY A 181 11.02 -27.67 1.00
C GLY A 181 11.03 -29.06 0.35
N PRO A 182 11.99 -29.90 0.77
CA PRO A 182 12.20 -31.23 0.23
C PRO A 182 11.05 -32.18 0.58
N PRO A 183 10.90 -33.29 -0.18
CA PRO A 183 9.98 -34.38 0.17
C PRO A 183 10.19 -34.85 1.62
N THR A 184 9.09 -35.18 2.28
CA THR A 184 9.09 -35.53 3.72
C THR A 184 8.92 -37.03 4.00
N ASP A 185 9.09 -37.87 2.99
CA ASP A 185 9.02 -39.33 3.13
C ASP A 185 10.10 -39.82 4.11
N GLY A 186 9.71 -40.73 5.01
CA GLY A 186 10.61 -41.22 6.07
C GLY A 186 11.05 -40.17 7.12
N SER A 187 10.57 -38.92 7.05
CA SER A 187 10.95 -37.86 7.97
C SER A 187 10.17 -37.88 9.29
N SER A 188 10.67 -37.17 10.31
CA SER A 188 9.98 -36.97 11.59
C SER A 188 8.62 -36.27 11.41
N SER A 189 7.69 -36.50 12.34
CA SER A 189 6.34 -35.91 12.31
C SER A 189 6.36 -34.39 12.24
N LEU A 190 7.31 -33.75 12.94
CA LEU A 190 7.48 -32.30 12.89
C LEU A 190 7.90 -31.81 11.51
N ARG A 191 8.86 -32.49 10.86
CA ARG A 191 9.32 -32.11 9.51
C ARG A 191 8.21 -32.32 8.48
N LYS A 192 7.44 -33.40 8.59
CA LYS A 192 6.23 -33.62 7.78
C LYS A 192 5.24 -32.49 7.95
N PHE A 193 4.93 -32.07 9.17
CA PHE A 193 4.03 -30.94 9.41
C PHE A 193 4.57 -29.62 8.83
N LEU A 194 5.85 -29.29 9.06
CA LEU A 194 6.42 -28.01 8.64
C LEU A 194 6.48 -27.83 7.12
N PHE A 195 6.81 -28.90 6.39
CA PHE A 195 7.00 -28.88 4.94
C PHE A 195 5.87 -29.58 4.18
N HIS A 196 4.75 -29.91 4.83
CA HIS A 196 3.58 -30.49 4.18
C HIS A 196 3.08 -29.56 3.07
N VAL A 197 2.91 -30.10 1.88
CA VAL A 197 2.20 -29.46 0.77
C VAL A 197 1.26 -30.48 0.17
N ASN A 198 0.06 -30.05 -0.20
CA ASN A 198 -0.91 -30.92 -0.85
C ASN A 198 -0.35 -31.45 -2.17
N ASP A 199 -0.55 -32.73 -2.46
CA ASP A 199 -0.20 -33.33 -3.74
C ASP A 199 -1.49 -33.73 -4.46
N PHE A 200 -2.19 -32.73 -5.01
CA PHE A 200 -3.45 -32.98 -5.71
C PHE A 200 -3.20 -33.38 -7.16
N PRO A 201 -4.16 -34.12 -7.77
CA PRO A 201 -4.19 -34.29 -9.22
C PRO A 201 -4.17 -32.95 -9.96
N ALA A 202 -3.57 -32.92 -11.15
CA ALA A 202 -3.37 -31.69 -11.91
C ALA A 202 -4.65 -30.88 -12.15
N TYR A 203 -5.81 -31.53 -12.36
CA TYR A 203 -7.08 -30.85 -12.57
C TYR A 203 -7.54 -30.03 -11.36
N VAL A 204 -7.27 -30.49 -10.12
CA VAL A 204 -7.60 -29.75 -8.90
C VAL A 204 -6.68 -28.53 -8.78
N ASN A 205 -5.38 -28.71 -9.08
CA ASN A 205 -4.43 -27.59 -9.08
C ASN A 205 -4.85 -26.51 -10.09
N TYR A 206 -5.27 -26.90 -11.29
CA TYR A 206 -5.74 -25.95 -12.30
C TYR A 206 -7.07 -25.29 -11.94
N MET A 207 -7.99 -26.02 -11.31
CA MET A 207 -9.24 -25.45 -10.80
C MET A 207 -8.97 -24.36 -9.75
N LEU A 208 -8.11 -24.65 -8.76
CA LEU A 208 -7.74 -23.68 -7.72
C LEU A 208 -6.96 -22.50 -8.30
N ALA A 209 -6.07 -22.74 -9.26
CA ALA A 209 -5.38 -21.69 -10.01
C ALA A 209 -6.37 -20.81 -10.81
N GLY A 210 -7.44 -21.39 -11.38
CA GLY A 210 -8.48 -20.65 -12.07
C GLY A 210 -9.31 -19.76 -11.14
N LEU A 211 -9.67 -20.27 -9.96
CA LEU A 211 -10.34 -19.49 -8.91
C LEU A 211 -9.44 -18.37 -8.36
N TRP A 212 -8.16 -18.66 -8.17
CA TRP A 212 -7.14 -17.67 -7.84
C TRP A 212 -7.05 -16.58 -8.92
N LEU A 213 -7.01 -16.96 -10.20
CA LEU A 213 -6.92 -16.03 -11.32
C LEU A 213 -8.15 -15.11 -11.38
N PHE A 214 -9.35 -15.66 -11.19
CA PHE A 214 -10.57 -14.88 -11.07
C PHE A 214 -10.44 -13.81 -9.96
N ALA A 215 -9.94 -14.19 -8.78
CA ALA A 215 -9.74 -13.27 -7.67
C ALA A 215 -8.70 -12.19 -7.99
N GLU A 216 -7.58 -12.56 -8.64
CA GLU A 216 -6.55 -11.60 -9.05
C GLU A 216 -7.04 -10.60 -10.10
N LEU A 217 -7.79 -11.06 -11.10
CA LEU A 217 -8.38 -10.19 -12.13
C LEU A 217 -9.44 -9.27 -11.52
N SER A 218 -10.23 -9.78 -10.58
CA SER A 218 -11.22 -8.99 -9.84
C SER A 218 -10.56 -7.90 -9.00
N ASN A 219 -9.47 -8.23 -8.29
CA ASN A 219 -8.64 -7.26 -7.58
C ASN A 219 -8.07 -6.20 -8.55
N PHE A 220 -7.51 -6.62 -9.69
CA PHE A 220 -6.99 -5.70 -10.70
C PHE A 220 -8.05 -4.73 -11.23
N ALA A 221 -9.25 -5.24 -11.55
CA ALA A 221 -10.37 -4.43 -12.00
C ALA A 221 -10.77 -3.37 -10.96
N THR A 222 -10.76 -3.71 -9.67
CA THR A 222 -11.03 -2.74 -8.61
C THR A 222 -9.93 -1.67 -8.48
N HIS A 223 -8.65 -2.02 -8.73
CA HIS A 223 -7.57 -1.03 -8.78
C HIS A 223 -7.70 -0.08 -9.97
N LEU A 224 -8.06 -0.58 -11.16
CA LEU A 224 -8.35 0.27 -12.31
C LEU A 224 -9.50 1.24 -12.03
N ASN A 225 -10.56 0.77 -11.38
CA ASN A 225 -11.68 1.63 -10.96
C ASN A 225 -11.21 2.70 -9.96
N LEU A 226 -10.44 2.33 -8.93
CA LEU A 226 -9.88 3.32 -7.99
C LEU A 226 -8.95 4.34 -8.67
N ALA A 227 -8.21 3.92 -9.70
CA ALA A 227 -7.33 4.78 -10.45
C ALA A 227 -8.09 5.74 -11.39
N SER A 228 -9.25 5.33 -11.94
CA SER A 228 -10.08 6.17 -12.80
C SER A 228 -10.72 7.33 -12.04
N LEU A 229 -11.02 7.14 -10.76
CA LEU A 229 -11.59 8.17 -9.87
C LEU A 229 -10.63 9.34 -9.58
N ARG A 230 -9.34 9.21 -9.92
CA ARG A 230 -8.35 10.26 -9.73
C ARG A 230 -8.01 10.88 -11.08
N SER A 231 -8.42 12.13 -11.31
CA SER A 231 -7.96 12.88 -12.49
C SER A 231 -6.47 13.19 -12.39
N SER A 232 -5.80 13.41 -13.52
CA SER A 232 -4.40 13.87 -13.57
C SER A 232 -4.22 15.23 -12.88
N SER A 233 -5.27 16.06 -12.86
CA SER A 233 -5.28 17.38 -12.24
C SER A 233 -5.59 17.39 -10.73
N ASN A 234 -6.26 16.37 -10.18
CA ASN A 234 -6.62 16.33 -8.76
C ASN A 234 -6.60 14.89 -8.18
N THR A 235 -5.40 14.42 -7.86
CA THR A 235 -5.16 13.09 -7.27
C THR A 235 -5.59 12.96 -5.80
N ARG A 236 -6.05 14.05 -5.16
CA ARG A 236 -6.47 14.11 -3.75
C ARG A 236 -7.99 14.19 -3.55
N ASN A 237 -8.78 14.32 -4.62
CA ASN A 237 -10.24 14.28 -4.50
C ASN A 237 -10.69 12.92 -3.94
N TYR A 238 -11.28 12.94 -2.76
CA TYR A 238 -11.88 11.77 -2.13
C TYR A 238 -13.33 11.69 -2.58
N VAL A 239 -13.69 10.58 -3.25
CA VAL A 239 -15.03 10.34 -3.81
C VAL A 239 -15.51 8.94 -3.41
N ILE A 240 -16.81 8.70 -3.50
CA ILE A 240 -17.37 7.36 -3.29
C ILE A 240 -17.15 6.53 -4.58
N PRO A 241 -16.44 5.39 -4.52
CA PRO A 241 -16.29 4.50 -5.67
C PRO A 241 -17.59 3.72 -5.94
N TYR A 242 -17.94 3.45 -7.20
CA TYR A 242 -19.13 2.68 -7.60
C TYR A 242 -18.78 1.62 -8.64
N GLY A 243 -19.67 0.65 -8.84
CA GLY A 243 -19.51 -0.42 -9.83
C GLY A 243 -18.86 -1.68 -9.25
N TYR A 244 -18.14 -2.41 -10.09
CA TYR A 244 -17.67 -3.77 -9.83
C TYR A 244 -17.06 -3.95 -8.43
N GLY A 245 -17.69 -4.79 -7.60
CA GLY A 245 -17.33 -5.08 -6.21
C GLY A 245 -17.65 -3.95 -5.22
N PHE A 246 -17.54 -2.69 -5.64
CA PHE A 246 -17.80 -1.52 -4.79
C PHE A 246 -19.25 -1.40 -4.38
N ASP A 247 -20.18 -1.90 -5.18
CA ASP A 247 -21.61 -1.88 -4.82
C ASP A 247 -21.95 -2.89 -3.71
N TRP A 248 -21.05 -3.82 -3.37
CA TRP A 248 -21.25 -4.80 -2.30
C TRP A 248 -20.49 -4.41 -1.03
N VAL A 249 -19.22 -4.01 -1.19
CA VAL A 249 -18.30 -3.76 -0.08
C VAL A 249 -17.50 -2.47 -0.29
N SER A 250 -17.00 -1.94 0.81
CA SER A 250 -16.27 -0.66 0.82
C SER A 250 -14.87 -0.75 0.21
N CYS A 251 -14.23 -1.92 0.35
CA CYS A 251 -12.88 -2.20 -0.11
C CYS A 251 -12.82 -3.56 -0.84
N PRO A 252 -13.45 -3.69 -2.03
CA PRO A 252 -13.48 -4.93 -2.78
C PRO A 252 -12.08 -5.37 -3.22
N ASN A 253 -11.15 -4.44 -3.43
CA ASN A 253 -9.76 -4.74 -3.72
C ASN A 253 -9.15 -5.63 -2.63
N TYR A 254 -9.36 -5.30 -1.35
CA TYR A 254 -8.88 -6.12 -0.25
C TYR A 254 -9.60 -7.46 -0.13
N PHE A 255 -10.91 -7.48 -0.37
CA PHE A 255 -11.68 -8.72 -0.37
C PHE A 255 -11.16 -9.72 -1.41
N PHE A 256 -10.98 -9.28 -2.66
CA PHE A 256 -10.49 -10.13 -3.74
C PHE A 256 -9.04 -10.56 -3.52
N GLU A 257 -8.21 -9.72 -2.89
CA GLU A 257 -6.85 -10.11 -2.51
C GLU A 257 -6.85 -11.18 -1.42
N SER A 258 -7.67 -11.04 -0.38
CA SER A 258 -7.87 -12.13 0.60
C SER A 258 -8.39 -13.41 -0.04
N LEU A 259 -9.25 -13.30 -1.05
CA LEU A 259 -9.80 -14.44 -1.77
C LEU A 259 -8.75 -15.15 -2.62
N SER A 260 -7.85 -14.42 -3.29
CA SER A 260 -6.75 -15.04 -4.03
C SER A 260 -5.81 -15.78 -3.06
N TRP A 261 -5.44 -15.17 -1.94
CA TRP A 261 -4.63 -15.84 -0.92
C TRP A 261 -5.32 -17.03 -0.26
N LEU A 262 -6.66 -17.02 -0.15
CA LEU A 262 -7.42 -18.18 0.31
C LEU A 262 -7.28 -19.36 -0.65
N PHE A 263 -7.46 -19.13 -1.96
CA PHE A 263 -7.27 -20.19 -2.96
C PHE A 263 -5.83 -20.67 -3.03
N TYR A 264 -4.86 -19.79 -2.81
CA TYR A 264 -3.45 -20.17 -2.67
C TYR A 264 -3.21 -21.06 -1.44
N ALA A 265 -3.78 -20.70 -0.28
CA ALA A 265 -3.65 -21.50 0.94
C ALA A 265 -4.33 -22.86 0.82
N LEU A 266 -5.47 -22.94 0.12
CA LEU A 266 -6.14 -24.20 -0.21
C LEU A 266 -5.33 -25.07 -1.18
N LEU A 267 -4.71 -24.46 -2.19
CA LEU A 267 -3.84 -25.15 -3.14
C LEU A 267 -2.68 -25.82 -2.42
N VAL A 268 -1.99 -25.06 -1.56
CA VAL A 268 -0.76 -25.53 -0.93
C VAL A 268 -1.04 -26.36 0.32
N GLY A 269 -2.01 -25.99 1.16
CA GLY A 269 -2.32 -26.69 2.41
C GLY A 269 -1.25 -26.58 3.50
N ASN A 270 -0.20 -25.78 3.31
CA ASN A 270 0.87 -25.60 4.29
C ASN A 270 0.47 -24.57 5.35
N TRP A 271 0.84 -24.81 6.62
CA TRP A 271 0.57 -23.90 7.73
C TRP A 271 1.06 -22.47 7.48
N SER A 272 2.19 -22.30 6.78
CA SER A 272 2.80 -21.00 6.49
C SER A 272 1.88 -20.12 5.65
N SER A 273 1.16 -20.73 4.69
CA SER A 273 0.19 -20.06 3.83
C SER A 273 -1.07 -19.64 4.58
N TRP A 274 -1.54 -20.46 5.53
CA TRP A 274 -2.68 -20.13 6.39
C TRP A 274 -2.35 -18.99 7.36
N VAL A 275 -1.15 -19.00 7.94
CA VAL A 275 -0.67 -17.90 8.79
C VAL A 275 -0.57 -16.61 7.98
N PHE A 276 0.02 -16.67 6.78
CA PHE A 276 0.11 -15.51 5.91
C PHE A 276 -1.28 -14.96 5.54
N LEU A 277 -2.20 -15.83 5.13
CA LEU A 277 -3.58 -15.46 4.83
C LEU A 277 -4.26 -14.75 6.01
N ALA A 278 -4.13 -15.32 7.22
CA ALA A 278 -4.74 -14.76 8.42
C ALA A 278 -4.19 -13.36 8.75
N VAL A 279 -2.86 -13.20 8.72
CA VAL A 279 -2.21 -11.91 9.02
C VAL A 279 -2.54 -10.86 7.95
N ALA A 280 -2.40 -11.22 6.66
CA ALA A 280 -2.66 -10.30 5.55
C ALA A 280 -4.13 -9.86 5.53
N THR A 281 -5.06 -10.81 5.68
CA THR A 281 -6.50 -10.53 5.72
C THR A 281 -6.88 -9.70 6.94
N GLY A 282 -6.34 -10.02 8.12
CA GLY A 282 -6.59 -9.24 9.34
C GLY A 282 -6.14 -7.79 9.22
N GLN A 283 -4.95 -7.56 8.65
CA GLN A 283 -4.43 -6.21 8.42
C GLN A 283 -5.29 -5.43 7.41
N MET A 284 -5.65 -6.05 6.29
CA MET A 284 -6.50 -5.43 5.28
C MET A 284 -7.91 -5.14 5.81
N TRP A 285 -8.46 -6.00 6.67
CA TRP A 285 -9.73 -5.76 7.37
C TRP A 285 -9.66 -4.51 8.25
N LEU A 286 -8.59 -4.36 9.06
CA LEU A 286 -8.39 -3.16 9.87
C LEU A 286 -8.31 -1.89 9.01
N TRP A 287 -7.67 -1.96 7.84
CA TRP A 287 -7.63 -0.85 6.89
C TRP A 287 -9.00 -0.56 6.27
N ALA A 288 -9.76 -1.59 5.93
CA ALA A 288 -11.11 -1.44 5.39
C ALA A 288 -12.05 -0.78 6.39
N VAL A 289 -12.03 -1.19 7.66
CA VAL A 289 -12.82 -0.57 8.74
C VAL A 289 -12.49 0.92 8.86
N LYS A 290 -11.20 1.28 8.83
CA LYS A 290 -10.77 2.70 8.86
C LYS A 290 -11.27 3.47 7.64
N LYS A 291 -11.23 2.88 6.45
CA LYS A 291 -11.69 3.49 5.20
C LYS A 291 -13.22 3.67 5.19
N HIS A 292 -13.95 2.66 5.64
CA HIS A 292 -15.41 2.70 5.78
C HIS A 292 -15.86 3.80 6.75
N LYS A 293 -15.23 3.87 7.94
CA LYS A 293 -15.49 4.97 8.91
C LYS A 293 -15.20 6.35 8.32
N ARG A 294 -14.15 6.47 7.50
CA ARG A 294 -13.85 7.72 6.78
C ARG A 294 -14.93 8.06 5.77
N TYR A 295 -15.41 7.10 4.98
CA TYR A 295 -16.52 7.33 4.05
C TYR A 295 -17.78 7.82 4.76
N LEU A 296 -18.18 7.18 5.87
CA LEU A 296 -19.31 7.61 6.69
C LEU A 296 -19.15 9.05 7.22
N LYS A 297 -17.95 9.39 7.71
CA LYS A 297 -17.66 10.72 8.23
C LYS A 297 -17.66 11.79 7.13
N THR A 298 -17.15 11.46 5.94
CA THR A 298 -16.98 12.43 4.85
C THR A 298 -18.27 12.65 4.06
N PHE A 299 -19.06 11.61 3.82
CA PHE A 299 -20.22 11.66 2.94
C PHE A 299 -21.57 11.49 3.64
N GLY A 300 -21.57 11.22 4.96
CA GLY A 300 -22.80 11.16 5.74
C GLY A 300 -23.84 10.22 5.14
N ASP A 301 -25.04 10.74 4.93
CA ASP A 301 -26.20 9.95 4.50
C ASP A 301 -26.08 9.44 3.05
N ASP A 302 -25.30 10.13 2.20
CA ASP A 302 -25.04 9.68 0.83
C ASP A 302 -24.29 8.35 0.76
N TYR A 303 -23.45 8.06 1.75
CA TYR A 303 -22.77 6.77 1.86
C TYR A 303 -23.60 5.76 2.64
N LYS A 304 -24.28 6.18 3.71
CA LYS A 304 -25.11 5.27 4.54
C LYS A 304 -26.21 4.59 3.71
N LYS A 305 -26.86 5.31 2.80
CA LYS A 305 -27.92 4.76 1.94
C LYS A 305 -27.47 3.61 1.03
N LEU A 306 -26.17 3.48 0.78
CA LEU A 306 -25.60 2.42 -0.05
C LEU A 306 -25.56 1.05 0.64
N LYS A 307 -25.71 1.01 1.98
CA LYS A 307 -25.75 -0.23 2.79
C LYS A 307 -24.62 -1.22 2.47
N ARG A 308 -23.43 -0.70 2.14
CA ARG A 308 -22.25 -1.50 1.80
C ARG A 308 -21.65 -2.12 3.04
N ASN A 309 -21.26 -3.39 2.93
CA ASN A 309 -20.49 -4.03 3.97
C ASN A 309 -19.05 -3.50 3.98
N VAL A 310 -18.34 -3.74 5.09
CA VAL A 310 -16.97 -3.24 5.24
C VAL A 310 -15.99 -4.03 4.35
N TYR A 311 -16.06 -5.36 4.42
CA TYR A 311 -15.02 -6.24 3.88
C TYR A 311 -15.57 -7.45 3.14
N VAL A 312 -16.42 -8.27 3.78
CA VAL A 312 -16.99 -9.47 3.16
C VAL A 312 -18.40 -9.16 2.66
N PRO A 313 -18.72 -9.44 1.38
CA PRO A 313 -20.08 -9.28 0.87
C PRO A 313 -21.09 -10.06 1.68
N PHE A 314 -22.24 -9.44 1.96
CA PHE A 314 -23.40 -10.05 2.63
C PHE A 314 -23.19 -10.54 4.07
N LEU A 315 -22.02 -10.33 4.67
CA LEU A 315 -21.78 -10.49 6.11
C LEU A 315 -21.78 -9.11 6.80
N ALA A 316 -22.65 -8.97 7.81
CA ALA A 316 -22.83 -7.74 8.59
C ALA A 316 -21.58 -7.35 9.38
#